data_AF-A0AAU4YEZ0-F1
#
_entry.id   AF-A0AAU4YEZ0-F1
#
_cell.length_a   1.000
_cell.length_b   1.000
_cell.length_c   1.000
_cell.angle_alpha   90.00
_cell.angle_beta   90.00
_cell.angle_gamma   90.00
#
_symmetry.space_group_name_H-M   'P 1'
#
loop_
_entity.id
_entity.type
_entity.pdbx_description
1 polymer ?
#
loop_
_entity_poly.entity_id
_entity_poly.type
_entity_poly.pdbx_seq_one_letter_code
_entity_poly.pdbx_strand_id
1 'polypeptide(L)'
;MTTKDTVYIASNPHSCSEPNHIAAFDIRTAKRKWMTTASKTPGVGTFIPIRAQGDGLIAYMLPSGRPGSRVVHLAPADGKQTTLLRMPEAQLAGTPERDMISTEVPDPALFKNGRLYLHRSGAFNEYTAGAPMTMILGTQ
;
A
#
# COMPACT_ATOMS: atom_id res chain seq x y z
N MET A 1 9.01 7.71 1.47
CA MET A 1 9.92 6.55 1.20
C MET A 1 10.93 6.95 0.15
N THR A 2 12.11 6.32 0.08
CA THR A 2 13.19 6.75 -0.83
C THR A 2 13.93 5.59 -1.50
N THR A 3 14.27 5.76 -2.78
CA THR A 3 15.34 5.00 -3.45
C THR A 3 16.60 5.87 -3.54
N LYS A 4 17.60 5.46 -4.33
CA LYS A 4 18.85 6.21 -4.54
C LYS A 4 18.62 7.64 -5.06
N ASP A 5 17.66 7.84 -5.96
CA ASP A 5 17.46 9.09 -6.68
C ASP A 5 16.05 9.69 -6.51
N THR A 6 15.15 8.96 -5.86
CA THR A 6 13.71 9.30 -5.85
C THR A 6 13.15 9.30 -4.43
N VAL A 7 12.44 10.37 -4.07
CA VAL A 7 11.56 10.44 -2.90
C VAL A 7 10.12 10.21 -3.34
N TYR A 8 9.42 9.34 -2.64
CA TYR A 8 7.99 9.06 -2.81
C TYR A 8 7.20 9.61 -1.64
N ILE A 9 6.17 10.38 -1.96
CA ILE A 9 5.24 10.98 -1.00
C ILE A 9 3.83 10.52 -1.37
N ALA A 10 3.12 9.95 -0.40
CA ALA A 10 1.71 9.63 -0.53
C ALA A 10 0.88 10.72 0.16
N SER A 11 -0.22 11.13 -0.46
CA SER A 11 -1.22 11.95 0.22
C SER A 11 -2.03 11.11 1.20
N ASN A 12 -2.75 11.80 2.09
CA ASN A 12 -3.54 11.17 3.14
C ASN A 12 -4.51 10.11 2.55
N PRO A 13 -4.44 8.84 2.98
CA PRO A 13 -5.32 7.77 2.51
C PRO A 13 -6.76 7.86 3.03
N HIS A 14 -7.06 8.73 4.01
CA HIS A 14 -8.36 8.84 4.69
C HIS A 14 -9.32 9.88 4.06
N SER A 15 -9.03 10.42 2.88
CA SER A 15 -9.95 11.32 2.20
C SER A 15 -11.16 10.55 1.66
N CYS A 16 -12.37 10.86 2.14
CA CYS A 16 -13.61 10.25 1.66
C CYS A 16 -14.05 10.76 0.27
N SER A 17 -13.50 11.89 -0.20
CA SER A 17 -13.93 12.54 -1.44
C SER A 17 -12.97 12.34 -2.62
N GLU A 18 -11.69 12.06 -2.36
CA GLU A 18 -10.67 11.91 -3.40
C GLU A 18 -9.77 10.70 -3.15
N PRO A 19 -9.44 9.90 -4.19
CA PRO A 19 -8.43 8.86 -4.05
C PRO A 19 -7.11 9.51 -3.65
N ASN A 20 -6.35 8.86 -2.77
CA ASN A 20 -5.03 9.37 -2.48
C ASN A 20 -4.10 9.15 -3.68
N HIS A 21 -3.09 10.02 -3.77
CA HIS A 21 -2.10 10.00 -4.82
C HIS A 21 -0.73 9.70 -4.23
N ILE A 22 0.12 9.10 -5.05
CA ILE A 22 1.55 8.99 -4.80
C ILE A 22 2.26 9.85 -5.83
N ALA A 23 3.16 10.70 -5.36
CA ALA A 23 4.05 11.49 -6.20
C ALA A 23 5.50 11.08 -5.96
N ALA A 24 6.26 11.02 -7.06
CA ALA A 24 7.70 10.80 -7.04
C ALA A 24 8.44 12.08 -7.39
N PHE A 25 9.50 12.36 -6.65
CA PHE A 25 10.34 13.54 -6.80
C PHE A 25 11.80 13.10 -6.95
N ASP A 26 12.51 13.74 -7.86
CA ASP A 26 13.97 13.60 -7.95
C ASP A 26 14.62 14.26 -6.73
N ILE A 27 15.46 13.52 -6.01
CA ILE A 27 16.08 13.98 -4.74
C ILE A 27 17.03 15.17 -4.96
N ARG A 28 17.69 15.22 -6.12
CA ARG A 28 18.73 16.22 -6.42
C ARG A 28 18.15 17.55 -6.83
N THR A 29 17.03 17.51 -7.54
CA THR A 29 16.40 18.69 -8.17
C THR A 29 15.11 19.11 -7.50
N ALA A 30 14.54 18.28 -6.62
CA ALA A 30 13.21 18.41 -6.04
C ALA A 30 12.07 18.47 -7.07
N LYS A 31 12.34 18.19 -8.36
CA LYS A 31 11.32 18.20 -9.41
C LYS A 31 10.47 16.94 -9.34
N ARG A 32 9.16 17.10 -9.48
CA ARG A 32 8.22 15.98 -9.58
C ARG A 32 8.47 15.21 -10.88
N LYS A 33 8.77 13.92 -10.76
CA LYS A 33 8.91 12.98 -11.89
C LYS A 33 7.52 12.58 -12.41
N TRP A 34 6.64 12.18 -11.50
CA TRP A 34 5.28 11.77 -11.81
C TRP A 34 4.36 11.85 -10.59
N MET A 35 3.06 11.71 -10.85
CA MET A 35 2.02 11.52 -9.85
C MET A 35 1.01 10.50 -10.38
N THR A 36 0.54 9.60 -9.51
CA THR A 36 -0.41 8.54 -9.88
C THR A 36 -1.42 8.31 -8.75
N THR A 37 -2.62 7.89 -9.13
CA THR A 37 -3.72 7.53 -8.23
C THR A 37 -3.99 6.03 -8.30
N ALA A 38 -4.61 5.48 -7.24
CA ALA A 38 -4.95 4.05 -7.20
C ALA A 38 -5.90 3.64 -8.33
N SER A 39 -6.85 4.52 -8.66
CA SER A 39 -7.72 4.38 -9.81
C SER A 39 -7.85 5.70 -10.56
N LYS A 40 -8.20 5.61 -11.84
CA LYS A 40 -8.64 6.76 -12.63
C LYS A 40 -10.07 7.20 -12.28
N THR A 41 -10.83 6.36 -11.59
CA THR A 41 -12.17 6.69 -11.12
C THR A 41 -12.07 7.49 -9.81
N PRO A 42 -12.71 8.67 -9.70
CA PRO A 42 -12.76 9.42 -8.44
C PRO A 42 -13.37 8.60 -7.30
N GLY A 43 -12.84 8.75 -6.08
CA GLY A 43 -13.24 8.00 -4.89
C GLY A 43 -12.90 6.51 -4.90
N VAL A 44 -12.18 6.01 -5.91
CA VAL A 44 -11.90 4.58 -6.10
C VAL A 44 -10.43 4.26 -5.82
N GLY A 45 -10.21 3.35 -4.88
CA GLY A 45 -8.93 2.81 -4.49
C GLY A 45 -8.12 3.72 -3.56
N THR A 46 -7.32 3.09 -2.71
CA THR A 46 -6.39 3.79 -1.81
C THR A 46 -5.04 3.10 -1.90
N PHE A 47 -3.99 3.88 -2.14
CA PHE A 47 -2.61 3.40 -2.02
C PHE A 47 -2.11 3.51 -0.59
N ILE A 48 -1.38 2.49 -0.17
CA ILE A 48 -0.61 2.50 1.07
C ILE A 48 0.82 2.09 0.72
N PRO A 49 1.79 3.01 0.77
CA PRO A 49 3.18 2.67 0.54
C PRO A 49 3.66 1.60 1.53
N ILE A 50 4.30 0.55 1.04
CA ILE A 50 4.88 -0.53 1.85
C ILE A 50 6.39 -0.31 1.99
N ARG A 51 7.09 -0.18 0.86
CA ARG A 51 8.53 0.11 0.86
C ARG A 51 9.02 0.57 -0.50
N ALA A 52 10.07 1.38 -0.49
CA ALA A 52 10.90 1.59 -1.67
C ALA A 52 11.94 0.46 -1.75
N GLN A 53 12.16 -0.09 -2.95
CA GLN A 53 13.27 -1.00 -3.25
C GLN A 53 13.86 -0.59 -4.60
N GLY A 54 15.13 -0.92 -4.86
CA GLY A 54 15.99 -0.44 -5.96
C GLY A 54 15.39 -0.13 -7.33
N ASP A 55 14.26 -0.71 -7.69
CA ASP A 55 13.55 -0.55 -8.96
C ASP A 55 12.21 0.20 -8.88
N GLY A 56 11.81 0.76 -7.73
CA GLY A 56 10.62 1.59 -7.57
C GLY A 56 9.97 1.59 -6.19
N LEU A 57 8.65 1.74 -6.15
CA LEU A 57 7.86 1.74 -4.93
C LEU A 57 6.90 0.55 -4.92
N ILE A 58 6.93 -0.22 -3.84
CA ILE A 58 5.92 -1.23 -3.55
C ILE A 58 4.82 -0.59 -2.70
N ALA A 59 3.58 -0.73 -3.14
CA ALA A 59 2.41 -0.22 -2.43
C ALA A 59 1.31 -1.29 -2.36
N TYR A 60 0.55 -1.27 -1.27
CA TYR A 60 -0.74 -1.90 -1.20
C TYR A 60 -1.77 -1.02 -1.88
N MET A 61 -2.71 -1.62 -2.61
CA MET A 61 -3.85 -0.95 -3.18
C MET A 61 -5.12 -1.60 -2.64
N LEU A 62 -5.79 -0.86 -1.77
CA LEU A 62 -7.10 -1.23 -1.27
C LEU A 62 -8.14 -1.14 -2.39
N PRO A 63 -9.11 -2.07 -2.40
CA PRO A 63 -10.20 -2.04 -3.33
C PRO A 63 -11.22 -1.00 -2.89
N SER A 64 -11.95 -0.46 -3.86
CA SER A 64 -13.16 0.33 -3.61
C SER A 64 -14.36 -0.29 -4.32
N GLY A 65 -14.30 -1.59 -4.62
CA GLY A 65 -15.30 -2.34 -5.36
C GLY A 65 -14.95 -3.83 -5.43
N ARG A 66 -15.54 -4.56 -6.38
CA ARG A 66 -15.37 -6.02 -6.54
C ARG A 66 -13.94 -6.55 -6.68
N PRO A 67 -13.00 -5.92 -7.44
CA PRO A 67 -11.68 -6.51 -7.58
C PRO A 67 -10.97 -6.44 -6.23
N GLY A 68 -10.50 -7.59 -5.74
CA GLY A 68 -9.77 -7.67 -4.47
C GLY A 68 -8.52 -6.80 -4.43
N SER A 69 -8.03 -6.58 -3.20
CA SER A 69 -6.82 -5.82 -2.90
C SER A 69 -5.60 -6.33 -3.67
N ARG A 70 -4.64 -5.45 -3.93
CA ARG A 70 -3.44 -5.79 -4.71
C ARG A 70 -2.18 -5.25 -4.05
N VAL A 71 -1.10 -5.99 -4.20
CA VAL A 71 0.24 -5.41 -4.07
C VAL A 71 0.70 -4.99 -5.46
N VAL A 72 1.12 -3.74 -5.59
CA VAL A 72 1.62 -3.19 -6.84
C VAL A 72 3.04 -2.67 -6.70
N HIS A 73 3.77 -2.75 -7.79
CA HIS A 73 4.99 -2.02 -8.02
C HIS A 73 4.68 -0.77 -8.86
N LEU A 74 5.21 0.38 -8.45
CA LEU A 74 5.16 1.64 -9.19
C LEU A 74 6.56 1.95 -9.71
N ALA A 75 6.70 1.95 -11.03
CA ALA A 75 7.98 2.21 -11.68
C ALA A 75 8.49 3.63 -11.38
N PRO A 76 9.81 3.83 -11.17
CA PRO A 76 10.40 5.09 -10.74
C PRO A 76 10.39 6.15 -11.84
N ALA A 77 10.34 5.73 -13.11
CA ALA A 77 10.39 6.63 -14.25
C ALA A 77 9.03 7.32 -14.50
N ASP A 78 7.93 6.58 -14.45
CA ASP A 78 6.62 7.03 -14.93
C ASP A 78 5.44 6.66 -14.00
N GLY A 79 5.70 5.99 -12.87
CA GLY A 79 4.66 5.53 -11.96
C GLY A 79 3.79 4.41 -12.54
N LYS A 80 4.22 3.74 -13.62
CA LYS A 80 3.50 2.62 -14.21
C LYS A 80 3.29 1.52 -13.17
N GLN A 81 2.04 1.08 -13.06
CA GLN A 81 1.62 0.08 -12.09
C GLN A 81 1.83 -1.34 -12.66
N THR A 82 2.50 -2.20 -11.90
CA THR A 82 2.60 -3.63 -12.16
C THR A 82 2.03 -4.38 -10.96
N THR A 83 1.02 -5.22 -11.18
CA THR A 83 0.47 -6.04 -10.08
C THR A 83 1.44 -7.16 -9.77
N LEU A 84 1.87 -7.25 -8.51
CA LEU A 84 2.76 -8.30 -8.01
C LEU A 84 1.98 -9.41 -7.31
N LEU A 85 0.90 -9.05 -6.61
CA LEU A 85 0.01 -9.98 -5.92
C LEU A 85 -1.42 -9.46 -6.03
N ARG A 86 -2.36 -10.35 -6.31
CA ARG A 86 -3.79 -10.08 -6.28
C ARG A 86 -4.44 -10.94 -5.21
N MET A 87 -5.18 -10.30 -4.31
CA MET A 87 -5.96 -11.01 -3.30
C MET A 87 -7.24 -11.59 -3.90
N PRO A 88 -7.75 -12.71 -3.36
CA PRO A 88 -9.05 -13.23 -3.73
C PRO A 88 -10.14 -12.17 -3.55
N GLU A 89 -11.13 -12.15 -4.44
CA GLU A 89 -12.21 -11.15 -4.43
C GLU A 89 -13.05 -11.16 -3.14
N ALA A 90 -13.08 -12.29 -2.42
CA ALA A 90 -14.06 -12.56 -1.37
C ALA A 90 -13.56 -12.37 0.08
N GLN A 91 -12.27 -12.13 0.34
CA GLN A 91 -11.73 -12.54 1.65
C GLN A 91 -11.32 -11.43 2.63
N LEU A 92 -11.13 -10.18 2.19
CA LEU A 92 -10.57 -9.15 3.08
C LEU A 92 -11.12 -7.73 2.92
N ALA A 93 -11.93 -7.46 1.88
CA ALA A 93 -12.45 -6.11 1.64
C ALA A 93 -13.32 -5.63 2.82
N GLY A 94 -12.74 -4.82 3.72
CA GLY A 94 -13.41 -4.39 4.94
C GLY A 94 -12.51 -3.66 5.93
N THR A 95 -13.04 -3.41 7.12
CA THR A 95 -12.33 -2.77 8.25
C THR A 95 -11.12 -3.56 8.76
N PRO A 96 -11.14 -4.91 8.91
CA PRO A 96 -10.00 -5.63 9.47
C PRO A 96 -8.73 -5.53 8.61
N GLU A 97 -8.88 -5.61 7.29
CA GLU A 97 -7.76 -5.45 6.36
C GLU A 97 -7.20 -4.04 6.42
N ARG A 98 -8.07 -3.02 6.39
CA ARG A 98 -7.70 -1.60 6.52
C ARG A 98 -6.91 -1.34 7.80
N ASP A 99 -7.32 -1.95 8.91
CA ASP A 99 -6.63 -1.81 10.20
C ASP A 99 -5.24 -2.47 10.19
N MET A 100 -5.09 -3.60 9.49
CA MET A 100 -3.81 -4.32 9.39
C MET A 100 -2.83 -3.70 8.39
N ILE A 101 -3.31 -2.88 7.46
CA ILE A 101 -2.47 -2.21 6.44
C ILE A 101 -2.21 -0.75 6.77
N SER A 102 -2.86 -0.16 7.79
CA SER A 102 -2.71 1.26 8.11
C SER A 102 -1.25 1.66 8.32
N THR A 103 -0.86 2.86 7.89
CA THR A 103 0.48 3.42 8.15
C THR A 103 0.69 3.83 9.60
N GLU A 104 -0.37 3.82 10.42
CA GLU A 104 -0.36 4.26 11.81
C GLU A 104 -0.06 3.11 12.80
N VAL A 105 -0.01 1.86 12.34
CA VAL A 105 0.32 0.72 13.20
C VAL A 105 1.84 0.65 13.47
N PRO A 106 2.27 0.15 14.63
CA PRO A 106 3.70 0.02 14.96
C PRO A 106 4.47 -0.87 13.99
N ASP A 107 3.83 -1.93 13.49
CA ASP A 107 4.41 -2.92 12.58
C ASP A 107 3.76 -2.82 11.19
N PRO A 108 4.29 -1.99 10.28
CA PRO A 108 3.71 -1.83 8.95
C PRO A 108 3.82 -3.12 8.15
N ALA A 109 2.92 -3.29 7.19
CA ALA A 109 2.94 -4.43 6.29
C ALA A 109 4.27 -4.57 5.54
N LEU A 110 4.64 -5.81 5.22
CA LEU A 110 5.86 -6.14 4.49
C LEU A 110 5.52 -6.95 3.24
N PHE A 111 6.22 -6.68 2.13
CA PHE A 111 6.14 -7.51 0.94
C PHE A 111 7.52 -7.98 0.52
N LYS A 112 7.79 -9.29 0.61
CA LYS A 112 9.11 -9.87 0.32
C LYS A 112 8.96 -11.26 -0.30
N ASN A 113 9.73 -11.56 -1.34
CA ASN A 113 9.77 -12.85 -2.03
C ASN A 113 8.37 -13.35 -2.46
N GLY A 114 7.58 -12.46 -3.07
CA GLY A 114 6.21 -12.79 -3.52
C GLY A 114 5.19 -12.95 -2.39
N ARG A 115 5.56 -12.69 -1.14
CA ARG A 115 4.70 -12.83 0.04
C ARG A 115 4.41 -11.49 0.68
N LEU A 116 3.14 -11.22 0.92
CA LEU A 116 2.66 -10.14 1.79
C LEU A 116 2.54 -10.69 3.21
N TYR A 117 3.09 -9.94 4.15
CA TYR A 117 2.95 -10.16 5.57
C TYR A 117 2.17 -8.99 6.15
N LEU A 118 0.98 -9.30 6.66
CA LEU A 118 0.18 -8.36 7.43
C LEU A 118 0.33 -8.74 8.89
N HIS A 119 0.91 -7.83 9.67
CA HIS A 119 1.17 -8.03 11.09
C HIS A 119 0.33 -7.05 11.89
N ARG A 120 -0.11 -7.52 13.05
CA ARG A 120 -0.72 -6.66 14.06
C ARG A 120 -0.14 -7.01 15.42
N SER A 121 0.53 -6.05 16.05
CA SER A 121 0.86 -6.08 17.47
C SER A 121 -0.04 -5.07 18.21
N GLY A 122 -0.69 -5.52 19.28
CA GLY A 122 -1.66 -4.70 20.04
C GLY A 122 -3.02 -4.56 19.35
N ALA A 123 -4.08 -4.64 20.14
CA ALA A 123 -5.46 -4.60 19.63
C ALA A 123 -6.34 -3.63 20.41
N PHE A 124 -7.44 -3.22 19.77
CA PHE A 124 -8.37 -2.15 20.16
C PHE A 124 -9.09 -2.33 21.51
N ASN A 125 -8.90 -3.46 22.20
CA ASN A 125 -9.40 -3.70 23.54
C ASN A 125 -8.61 -4.80 24.25
N GLU A 126 -8.79 -4.87 25.58
CA GLU A 126 -8.18 -5.82 26.51
C GLU A 126 -8.39 -7.30 26.12
N TYR A 127 -9.39 -7.64 25.31
CA TYR A 127 -9.67 -9.01 24.86
C TYR A 127 -8.77 -9.52 23.73
N THR A 128 -8.12 -8.61 22.99
CA THR A 128 -7.29 -8.95 21.83
C THR A 128 -5.84 -8.48 21.98
N ALA A 129 -5.51 -7.83 23.11
CA ALA A 129 -4.25 -7.16 23.37
C ALA A 129 -3.01 -8.07 23.46
N GLY A 130 -3.17 -9.39 23.53
CA GLY A 130 -2.07 -10.33 23.78
C GLY A 130 -1.65 -11.23 22.61
N ALA A 131 -2.41 -11.29 21.50
CA ALA A 131 -2.17 -12.25 20.44
C ALA A 131 -1.64 -11.55 19.17
N PRO A 132 -0.32 -11.63 18.86
CA PRO A 132 0.17 -11.17 17.57
C PRO A 132 -0.52 -11.97 16.46
N MET A 133 -1.20 -11.30 15.55
CA MET A 133 -1.76 -11.92 14.36
C MET A 133 -0.85 -11.64 13.18
N THR A 134 -0.44 -12.71 12.48
CA THR A 134 0.29 -12.63 11.23
C THR A 134 -0.48 -13.39 10.16
N MET A 135 -0.85 -12.69 9.09
CA MET A 135 -1.40 -13.31 7.90
C MET A 135 -0.35 -13.23 6.78
N ILE A 136 -0.11 -14.36 6.12
CA ILE A 136 0.84 -14.47 5.02
C ILE A 136 0.08 -14.85 3.75
N LEU A 137 0.19 -14.02 2.73
CA LEU A 137 -0.46 -14.21 1.43
C LEU A 137 0.61 -14.23 0.35
N GLY A 138 0.59 -15.23 -0.54
CA GLY A 138 1.63 -15.44 -1.54
C GLY A 138 1.07 -15.53 -2.96
N THR A 139 1.92 -15.29 -3.95
CA THR A 139 1.66 -15.66 -5.35
C THR A 139 1.72 -17.18 -5.48
N GLN A 140 0.74 -17.81 -6.13
CA GLN A 140 0.84 -19.23 -6.52
C GLN A 140 1.90 -19.43 -7.59
#